data_AF-A0A6S6R073-F1
#
_entry.id   AF-A0A6S6R073-F1
#
_cell.length_a   1.000
_cell.length_b   1.000
_cell.length_c   1.000
_cell.angle_alpha   90.00
_cell.angle_beta   90.00
_cell.angle_gamma   90.00
#
_symmetry.space_group_name_H-M   'P 1'
#
loop_
_entity.id
_entity.type
_entity.pdbx_description
1 polymer ?
#
loop_
_entity_poly.entity_id
_entity_poly.type
_entity_poly.pdbx_seq_one_letter_code
_entity_poly.pdbx_strand_id
1 'polypeptide(L)' 'MPKLKRYLKKNEKPPIEDISNPQEQEKIQLTVKAIEGYVMFSCIAMGLLQMISLSFSKDIQTKHFDFYGHHPKLSCLKQQ' A
#
# COMPACT_ATOMS: atom_id res chain seq x y z
N MET A 1 -14.79 22.16 13.61
CA MET A 1 -14.05 20.91 13.84
C MET A 1 -12.81 21.21 14.67
N PRO A 2 -12.57 20.51 15.79
CA PRO A 2 -11.42 20.75 16.65
C PRO A 2 -10.11 20.37 15.95
N LYS A 3 -9.09 21.24 16.03
CA LYS A 3 -7.75 21.00 15.46
C LYS A 3 -7.01 19.96 16.31
N LEU A 4 -6.84 18.74 15.81
CA LEU A 4 -5.97 17.76 16.44
C LEU A 4 -4.50 18.19 16.29
N LYS A 5 -3.77 18.23 17.41
CA LYS A 5 -2.32 18.45 17.42
C LYS A 5 -1.63 17.23 16.78
N ARG A 6 -1.34 17.32 15.47
CA ARG A 6 -0.74 16.23 14.68
C ARG A 6 0.73 15.95 15.03
N TYR A 7 1.42 16.88 15.68
CA TYR A 7 2.82 16.78 16.02
C TYR A 7 3.00 16.92 17.53
N LEU A 8 3.50 15.86 18.17
CA LEU A 8 3.94 15.90 19.56
C LEU A 8 5.25 16.69 19.64
N LYS A 9 5.32 17.71 20.50
CA LYS A 9 6.62 18.31 20.84
C LYS A 9 7.44 17.27 21.62
N LYS A 10 8.77 17.28 21.47
CA LYS A 10 9.71 16.30 22.03
C LYS A 10 9.62 16.05 23.55
N ASN A 11 8.93 16.92 24.29
CA ASN A 11 8.74 16.85 25.75
C ASN A 11 7.26 16.78 26.18
N GLU A 12 6.32 16.62 25.24
CA GLU A 12 4.89 16.52 25.53
C GLU A 12 4.51 15.04 25.73
N LYS A 13 3.64 14.74 26.70
CA LYS A 13 3.16 13.37 26.92
C LYS A 13 2.35 12.89 25.71
N PRO A 14 2.49 11.62 25.30
CA PRO A 14 1.64 11.01 24.30
C PRO A 14 0.16 11.28 24.56
N PRO A 15 -0.65 11.59 23.52
CA PRO A 15 -2.06 11.95 23.68
C PRO A 15 -2.89 10.80 24.27
N ILE A 16 -2.37 9.57 24.16
CA ILE A 16 -3.02 8.37 24.67
C ILE A 16 -2.92 8.26 26.20
N GLU A 17 -1.98 8.94 26.84
CA GLU A 17 -1.81 8.98 28.30
C GLU A 17 -2.55 10.15 28.95
N ASP A 18 -3.06 11.08 28.14
CA ASP A 18 -3.90 12.20 28.59
C ASP A 18 -5.40 11.80 28.70
N ILE A 19 -5.73 10.57 28.30
CA ILE A 19 -7.09 10.03 28.36
C ILE A 19 -7.37 9.58 29.79
N SER A 20 -8.31 10.26 30.46
CA SER A 20 -8.67 9.93 31.85
C SER A 20 -9.42 8.61 32.01
N ASN A 21 -10.06 8.10 30.95
CA ASN A 21 -10.80 6.84 30.98
C ASN A 21 -9.96 5.67 30.41
N PRO A 22 -9.56 4.68 31.23
CA PRO A 22 -8.75 3.56 30.77
C PRO A 22 -9.47 2.67 29.73
N GLN A 23 -10.80 2.61 29.76
CA GLN A 23 -11.58 1.84 28.77
C GLN A 23 -11.55 2.48 27.38
N GLU A 24 -11.54 3.81 27.31
CA GLU A 24 -11.43 4.53 26.04
C GLU A 24 -10.02 4.42 25.48
N GLN A 25 -9.01 4.49 26.36
CA GLN A 25 -7.62 4.27 26.00
C GLN A 25 -7.40 2.88 25.37
N GLU A 26 -7.92 1.82 26.00
CA GLU A 26 -7.84 0.45 25.49
C GLU A 26 -8.52 0.32 24.12
N LYS A 27 -9.73 0.86 23.95
CA LYS A 27 -10.45 0.83 22.66
C LYS A 27 -9.66 1.52 21.55
N ILE A 28 -9.04 2.67 21.84
CA ILE A 28 -8.23 3.40 20.86
C ILE A 28 -6.99 2.58 20.49
N GLN A 29 -6.29 1.98 21.46
CA GLN A 29 -5.13 1.13 21.19
C GLN A 29 -5.49 -0.08 20.33
N LEU A 30 -6.59 -0.77 20.66
CA LEU A 30 -7.10 -1.90 19.87
C LEU A 30 -7.44 -1.49 18.43
N THR A 31 -8.07 -0.32 18.27
CA THR A 31 -8.44 0.21 16.95
C THR A 31 -7.22 0.52 16.11
N VAL A 32 -6.22 1.22 16.68
CA VAL A 32 -4.97 1.55 15.97
C VAL A 32 -4.23 0.28 15.57
N LYS A 33 -4.15 -0.71 16.46
CA LYS A 33 -3.54 -2.01 16.17
C LYS A 33 -4.25 -2.76 15.04
N ALA A 34 -5.58 -2.72 15.00
CA ALA A 34 -6.36 -3.30 13.91
C ALA A 34 -6.09 -2.60 12.57
N ILE A 35 -5.99 -1.26 12.56
CA ILE A 35 -5.66 -0.47 11.36
C ILE A 35 -4.25 -0.79 10.88
N GLU A 36 -3.27 -0.85 11.77
CA GLU A 36 -1.89 -1.19 11.42
C GLU A 36 -1.81 -2.58 10.77
N GLY A 37 -2.47 -3.58 11.35
CA GLY A 37 -2.57 -4.92 10.77
C GLY A 37 -3.26 -4.94 9.42
N TYR A 38 -4.37 -4.19 9.27
CA TYR A 38 -5.08 -4.07 8.00
C TYR A 38 -4.20 -3.46 6.90
N VAL A 39 -3.50 -2.36 7.19
CA VAL A 39 -2.61 -1.69 6.23
C VAL A 39 -1.46 -2.62 5.81
N MET A 40 -0.87 -3.34 6.75
CA MET A 40 0.17 -4.33 6.46
C MET A 40 -0.36 -5.42 5.51
N PHE A 41 -1.54 -5.95 5.80
CA PHE A 41 -2.18 -6.95 4.95
C PHE A 41 -2.53 -6.40 3.55
N SER A 42 -3.09 -5.19 3.47
CA SER A 42 -3.38 -4.53 2.19
C SER A 42 -2.12 -4.33 1.34
N CYS A 43 -0.98 -4.01 1.96
CA CYS A 43 0.30 -3.88 1.25
C CYS A 43 0.75 -5.21 0.64
N ILE A 44 0.63 -6.31 1.39
CA ILE A 44 0.95 -7.66 0.89
C ILE A 44 0.03 -8.03 -0.27
N ALA A 45 -1.28 -7.80 -0.11
CA ALA A 45 -2.27 -8.08 -1.15
C ALA A 45 -1.99 -7.29 -2.44
N MET A 46 -1.64 -6.00 -2.33
CA MET A 46 -1.23 -5.19 -3.47
C MET A 46 0.04 -5.71 -4.15
N GLY A 47 1.05 -6.13 -3.38
CA GLY A 47 2.26 -6.73 -3.93
C GLY A 47 1.98 -8.03 -4.72
N LEU A 48 1.11 -8.89 -4.18
CA LEU A 48 0.65 -10.11 -4.86
C LEU A 48 -0.13 -9.77 -6.14
N LEU A 49 -1.05 -8.82 -6.08
CA LEU A 49 -1.83 -8.37 -7.23
C LEU A 49 -0.93 -7.83 -8.35
N GLN A 50 0.11 -7.07 -8.01
CA GLN A 50 1.09 -6.57 -8.97
C GLN A 50 1.89 -7.71 -9.62
N MET A 51 2.36 -8.69 -8.84
CA MET A 51 3.05 -9.85 -9.40
C MET A 51 2.16 -10.66 -10.34
N ILE A 52 0.89 -10.87 -9.97
CA ILE A 52 -0.10 -11.53 -10.83
C ILE A 52 -0.28 -10.73 -12.13
N SER A 53 -0.48 -9.41 -12.05
CA SER A 53 -0.63 -8.54 -13.22
C SER A 53 0.57 -8.62 -14.19
N LEU A 54 1.80 -8.68 -13.66
CA LEU A 54 3.00 -8.84 -14.47
C LEU A 54 3.11 -10.23 -15.12
N SER A 55 2.70 -11.29 -14.43
CA SER A 55 2.64 -12.64 -15.00
C SER A 55 1.62 -12.74 -16.14
N PHE A 56 0.42 -12.17 -15.95
CA PHE A 56 -0.59 -12.08 -17.01
C PHE A 56 -0.14 -11.20 -18.18
N SER A 57 0.60 -10.11 -17.93
CA SER A 57 1.16 -9.29 -19.01
C SER A 57 2.15 -10.08 -19.87
N LYS A 58 2.95 -10.97 -19.29
CA LYS A 58 3.84 -11.86 -20.05
C LYS A 58 3.06 -12.88 -20.88
N ASP A 59 2.00 -13.45 -20.32
CA ASP A 59 1.11 -14.39 -21.03
C ASP A 59 0.27 -13.72 -22.14
N ILE A 60 -0.07 -12.45 -21.98
CA ILE A 60 -0.74 -11.66 -23.03
C ILE A 60 0.28 -11.30 -24.12
N GLN A 61 1.49 -10.88 -23.77
CA GLN A 61 2.54 -10.54 -24.74
C GLN A 61 2.88 -11.77 -25.61
N THR A 62 3.08 -12.96 -25.04
CA THR A 62 3.38 -14.17 -25.83
C THR A 62 2.25 -14.51 -26.80
N LYS A 63 0.98 -14.46 -26.37
CA LYS A 63 -0.19 -14.72 -27.24
C LYS A 63 -0.47 -13.60 -28.24
N HIS A 64 -0.08 -12.36 -27.93
CA HIS A 64 -0.22 -11.20 -28.81
C HIS A 64 0.86 -11.18 -29.90
N PHE A 65 2.10 -11.57 -29.59
CA PHE A 65 3.17 -11.69 -30.58
C PHE A 65 2.87 -12.77 -31.64
N ASP A 66 2.16 -13.85 -31.28
CA ASP A 66 1.71 -14.86 -32.24
C ASP A 66 0.56 -14.37 -33.14
N PHE A 67 -0.29 -13.44 -32.67
CA PHE A 67 -1.40 -12.89 -33.46
C PHE A 67 -0.96 -11.76 -34.40
N TYR A 68 0.09 -11.00 -34.05
CA TYR A 68 0.64 -9.91 -34.87
C TYR A 68 1.87 -10.32 -35.70
N GLY A 69 2.06 -11.62 -35.92
CA GLY A 69 3.14 -12.22 -36.71
C GLY A 69 3.13 -11.95 -38.23
N HIS A 70 2.55 -10.83 -38.70
CA HIS A 70 2.78 -10.33 -40.06
C HIS A 70 3.48 -8.95 -40.04
N HIS A 71 4.79 -9.00 -39.72
CA HIS A 71 5.90 -8.12 -40.17
C HIS A 71 5.99 -6.66 -39.65
N PRO A 72 7.17 -5.99 -39.73
CA PRO A 72 8.49 -6.31 -39.16
C PRO A 72 9.05 -5.20 -38.22
N LYS A 73 10.10 -5.57 -37.46
CA LYS A 73 11.20 -4.74 -36.93
C LYS A 73 10.93 -3.24 -36.65
N LEU A 74 10.89 -2.87 -35.37
CA LEU A 74 11.55 -1.65 -34.91
C LEU A 74 12.39 -1.91 -33.66
N SER A 75 13.67 -2.15 -33.93
CA SER A 75 14.77 -1.97 -33.01
C SER A 75 15.00 -0.46 -32.83
N CYS A 76 14.38 0.20 -31.86
CA CYS A 76 14.84 1.52 -31.42
C CYS A 76 14.13 2.01 -30.15
N LEU A 77 14.92 2.67 -29.30
CA LEU A 77 14.54 3.42 -28.08
C LEU A 77 14.09 2.58 -26.88
N LYS A 78 14.68 2.68 -25.69
CA LYS A 78 15.70 3.62 -25.21
C LYS A 78 16.25 3.05 -23.90
N GLN A 79 17.52 2.65 -23.89
CA GLN A 79 18.38 2.93 -22.74
C GLN A 79 18.68 4.42 -22.81
N GLN A 80 18.26 5.18 -21.80
CA GLN A 80 19.04 6.28 -21.23
C GLN A 80 18.46 6.64 -19.87
#